data_AF-A0A378MWR9-F1
#
_entry.id   AF-A0A378MWR9-F1
#
_cell.length_a   1.000
_cell.length_b   1.000
_cell.length_c   1.000
_cell.angle_alpha   90.00
_cell.angle_beta   90.00
_cell.angle_gamma   90.00
#
_symmetry.space_group_name_H-M   'P 1'
#
loop_
_entity.id
_entity.type
_entity.pdbx_description
1 polymer ?
#
loop_
_entity_poly.entity_id
_entity_poly.type
_entity_poly.pdbx_seq_one_letter_code
_entity_poly.pdbx_strand_id
1 'polypeptide(L)'
;MKALLAKLESEVFVLDLQNSEQNQPLVIQNYPHKWLDENTLEVNVKRQQGLTNLFSQISAQGAEVLSMRNKSNRLEELFINMAQ
;
A
#
# COMPACT_ATOMS: atom_id res chain seq x y z
N MET A 1 -17.51 -4.82 21.00
CA MET A 1 -16.47 -3.78 20.86
C MET A 1 -15.05 -4.33 20.62
N LYS A 2 -14.87 -5.47 19.91
CA LYS A 2 -13.54 -5.96 19.47
C LYS A 2 -13.26 -5.74 17.98
N ALA A 3 -14.30 -5.50 17.17
CA ALA A 3 -14.18 -5.39 15.71
C ALA A 3 -13.70 -4.01 15.22
N LEU A 4 -13.75 -2.97 16.06
CA LEU A 4 -13.32 -1.61 15.71
C LEU A 4 -11.82 -1.40 15.94
N LEU A 5 -11.22 -2.08 16.93
CA LEU A 5 -9.78 -2.06 17.18
C LEU A 5 -9.00 -2.81 16.09
N ALA A 6 -9.59 -3.85 15.50
CA ALA A 6 -8.99 -4.61 14.39
C ALA A 6 -8.94 -3.83 13.05
N LYS A 7 -9.54 -2.63 12.98
CA LYS A 7 -9.50 -1.77 11.79
C LYS A 7 -8.29 -0.83 11.72
N LEU A 8 -7.51 -0.72 12.80
CA LEU A 8 -6.43 0.27 12.93
C LEU A 8 -5.07 -0.19 12.37
N GLU A 9 -4.97 -1.41 11.86
CA GLU A 9 -3.68 -1.98 11.42
C GLU A 9 -3.57 -2.08 9.89
N SER A 10 -4.24 -1.20 9.14
CA SER A 10 -4.14 -1.17 7.66
C SER A 10 -3.64 0.19 7.22
N GLU A 11 -2.53 0.20 6.49
CA GLU A 11 -1.89 1.39 5.97
C GLU A 11 -2.08 1.43 4.45
N VAL A 12 -2.40 2.62 3.93
CA VAL A 12 -2.56 2.83 2.49
C VAL A 12 -1.21 3.30 1.95
N PHE A 13 -0.69 2.56 0.98
CA PHE A 13 0.52 2.90 0.26
C PHE A 13 0.17 3.28 -1.17
N VAL A 14 0.94 4.19 -1.73
CA VAL A 14 0.89 4.58 -3.14
C VAL A 14 2.22 4.15 -3.73
N LEU A 15 2.16 3.27 -4.71
CA LEU A 15 3.28 2.75 -5.46
C LEU A 15 3.32 3.47 -6.80
N ASP A 16 4.50 3.95 -7.15
CA ASP A 16 4.82 4.46 -8.47
C ASP A 16 5.54 3.36 -9.22
N LEU A 17 4.95 2.91 -10.32
CA LEU A 17 5.41 1.81 -11.16
C LEU A 17 6.05 2.37 -12.42
N GLN A 18 7.13 1.75 -12.87
CA GLN A 18 7.77 2.16 -14.11
C GLN A 18 6.79 2.11 -15.27
N ASN A 19 6.80 3.15 -16.12
CA ASN A 19 5.88 3.22 -17.25
C ASN A 19 6.12 2.12 -18.26
N SER A 20 5.24 1.12 -18.19
CA SER A 20 5.18 -0.05 -19.04
C SER A 20 3.72 -0.22 -19.43
N GLU A 21 3.47 -0.39 -20.73
CA GLU A 21 2.12 -0.66 -21.28
C GLU A 21 1.44 -1.89 -20.64
N GLN A 22 2.21 -2.71 -19.90
CA GLN A 22 1.77 -3.92 -19.22
C GLN A 22 1.35 -3.71 -17.76
N ASN A 23 1.46 -2.49 -17.22
CA ASN A 23 1.14 -2.24 -15.81
C ASN A 23 -0.34 -2.49 -15.51
N GLN A 24 -1.24 -2.36 -16.48
CA GLN A 24 -2.64 -2.72 -16.31
C GLN A 24 -2.97 -4.01 -17.09
N PRO A 25 -3.64 -5.01 -16.47
CA PRO A 25 -4.14 -5.10 -15.10
C PRO A 25 -3.24 -5.99 -14.22
N LEU A 26 -2.33 -5.41 -13.42
CA LEU A 26 -1.62 -6.19 -12.39
C LEU A 26 -2.62 -6.90 -11.47
N VAL A 27 -2.50 -8.22 -11.35
CA VAL A 27 -3.32 -9.04 -10.47
C VAL A 27 -2.60 -9.20 -9.14
N ILE A 28 -3.09 -8.50 -8.11
CA ILE A 28 -2.54 -8.57 -6.76
C ILE A 28 -3.56 -9.21 -5.84
N GLN A 29 -3.22 -10.38 -5.32
CA GLN A 29 -4.08 -11.16 -4.42
C GLN A 29 -3.87 -10.74 -2.97
N ASN A 30 -4.97 -10.69 -2.22
CA ASN A 30 -5.01 -10.34 -0.80
C ASN A 30 -4.59 -8.90 -0.46
N TYR A 31 -4.35 -8.04 -1.46
CA TYR A 31 -4.12 -6.61 -1.25
C TYR A 31 -5.18 -5.82 -2.00
N PRO A 32 -6.12 -5.17 -1.29
CA PRO A 32 -7.04 -4.24 -1.92
C PRO A 32 -6.22 -3.14 -2.60
N HIS A 33 -6.32 -3.03 -3.91
CA HIS A 33 -5.57 -2.05 -4.69
C HIS A 33 -6.47 -1.36 -5.69
N LYS A 34 -6.09 -0.15 -6.07
CA LYS A 34 -6.75 0.65 -7.09
C LYS A 34 -5.70 1.45 -7.85
N TRP A 35 -5.89 1.53 -9.16
CA TRP A 35 -5.11 2.43 -9.98
C TRP A 35 -5.59 3.86 -9.77
N LEU A 36 -4.67 4.75 -9.41
CA LEU A 36 -4.92 6.18 -9.39
C LEU A 36 -4.67 6.78 -10.77
N ASP A 37 -3.64 6.29 -11.47
CA ASP A 37 -3.22 6.71 -12.81
C ASP A 37 -2.62 5.51 -13.58
N GLU A 38 -2.03 5.73 -14.75
CA GLU A 38 -1.39 4.70 -15.58
C GLU A 38 -0.20 4.01 -14.88
N ASN A 39 0.45 4.73 -13.97
CA ASN A 39 1.67 4.32 -13.27
C ASN A 39 1.53 4.30 -11.76
N THR A 40 0.42 4.81 -11.26
CA THR A 40 0.23 5.02 -9.82
C THR A 40 -0.76 4.00 -9.30
N LEU A 41 -0.29 3.12 -8.42
CA LEU A 41 -1.08 2.06 -7.80
C LEU A 41 -1.23 2.33 -6.30
N GLU A 42 -2.44 2.59 -5.85
CA GLU A 42 -2.76 2.66 -4.42
C GLU A 42 -3.11 1.27 -3.91
N VAL A 43 -2.46 0.84 -2.82
CA VAL A 43 -2.57 -0.48 -2.22
C VAL A 43 -2.82 -0.35 -0.72
N ASN A 44 -3.81 -1.07 -0.19
CA ASN A 44 -4.07 -1.16 1.23
C ASN A 44 -3.37 -2.39 1.80
N VAL A 45 -2.48 -2.19 2.75
CA VAL A 45 -1.61 -3.22 3.31
C VAL A 45 -1.86 -3.30 4.80
N LYS A 46 -2.25 -4.49 5.28
CA LYS A 46 -2.34 -4.74 6.72
C LYS A 46 -0.93 -4.89 7.31
N ARG A 47 -0.68 -4.34 8.50
CA ARG A 47 0.62 -4.45 9.20
C ARG A 47 1.11 -5.88 9.34
N GLN A 48 0.21 -6.81 9.62
CA GLN A 48 0.53 -8.24 9.76
C GLN A 48 0.89 -8.93 8.43
N GLN A 49 0.53 -8.33 7.30
CA GLN A 49 0.68 -8.93 5.97
C GLN A 49 2.02 -8.57 5.31
N GLY A 50 2.59 -7.41 5.67
CA GLY A 50 3.85 -6.91 5.13
C GLY A 50 3.80 -6.55 3.65
N LEU A 51 4.83 -5.82 3.20
CA LEU A 51 4.97 -5.35 1.81
C LEU A 51 5.72 -6.33 0.91
N THR A 52 6.49 -7.26 1.47
CA THR A 52 7.34 -8.19 0.73
C THR A 52 6.54 -9.02 -0.29
N ASN A 53 5.40 -9.56 0.13
CA ASN A 53 4.55 -10.38 -0.74
C ASN A 53 3.83 -9.55 -1.81
N LEU A 54 3.54 -8.26 -1.53
CA LEU A 54 3.02 -7.33 -2.51
C LEU A 54 4.04 -7.08 -3.62
N PHE A 55 5.29 -6.73 -3.25
CA PHE A 55 6.36 -6.52 -4.22
C PHE A 55 6.66 -7.77 -5.05
N SER A 56 6.70 -8.94 -4.40
CA SER A 56 6.93 -10.19 -5.11
C SER A 56 5.88 -10.46 -6.19
N GLN A 57 4.60 -10.17 -5.93
CA GLN A 57 3.53 -10.32 -6.92
C GLN A 57 3.63 -9.32 -8.07
N ILE A 58 4.05 -8.08 -7.79
CA ILE A 58 4.26 -7.04 -8.81
C ILE A 58 5.45 -7.41 -9.70
N SER A 59 6.59 -7.78 -9.10
CA SER A 59 7.79 -8.20 -9.83
C SER A 59 7.59 -9.50 -10.62
N ALA A 60 6.79 -10.45 -10.12
CA ALA A 60 6.46 -11.68 -10.85
C ALA A 60 5.68 -11.42 -12.15
N GLN A 61 5.02 -10.27 -12.25
CA GLN A 61 4.30 -9.82 -13.44
C GLN A 61 5.14 -8.92 -14.35
N GLY A 62 6.42 -8.72 -14.04
CA GLY A 62 7.32 -7.88 -14.82
C GLY A 62 7.17 -6.38 -14.58
N ALA A 63 6.39 -5.97 -13.57
CA ALA A 63 6.30 -4.58 -13.17
C ALA A 63 7.35 -4.25 -12.10
N GLU A 64 7.97 -3.08 -12.24
CA GLU A 64 8.97 -2.58 -11.29
C GLU A 64 8.41 -1.38 -10.52
N VAL A 65 8.52 -1.42 -9.18
CA VAL A 65 8.14 -0.30 -8.33
C VAL A 65 9.32 0.67 -8.24
N LEU A 66 9.17 1.84 -8.85
CA LEU A 66 10.17 2.91 -8.82
C LEU A 66 10.20 3.62 -7.48
N SER A 67 9.03 3.82 -6.87
CA SER A 67 8.92 4.56 -5.62
C SER A 67 7.69 4.12 -4.83
N MET A 68 7.80 4.17 -3.51
CA MET A 68 6.69 3.91 -2.60
C MET A 68 6.53 5.12 -1.70
N ARG A 69 5.28 5.55 -1.53
CA ARG A 69 4.89 6.54 -0.55
C ARG A 69 3.79 5.97 0.32
N ASN A 70 4.00 5.94 1.63
CA ASN A 70 2.89 5.69 2.53
C ASN A 70 2.01 6.95 2.53
N LYS A 71 0.69 6.78 2.49
CA LYS A 71 -0.27 7.86 2.74
C LYS A 71 -0.32 8.13 4.25
N SER A 72 0.85 8.47 4.79
CA SER A 72 1.11 8.59 6.21
C SER A 72 0.50 9.89 6.73
N ASN A 73 -0.53 9.77 7.55
CA ASN A 73 -0.81 10.76 8.57
C ASN A 73 0.21 10.61 9.70
N ARG A 74 1.45 11.08 9.47
CA ARG A 74 2.46 11.25 10.53
C ARG A 74 2.16 12.44 11.45
N LEU A 75 1.20 13.29 11.07
CA LEU A 75 0.73 14.40 11.90
C LEU A 75 -0.10 13.91 13.10
N GLU A 76 -0.90 12.84 12.98
CA GLU A 76 -1.73 12.35 14.11
C GLU A 76 -0.93 11.55 15.15
N GLU A 77 0.09 10.77 14.75
CA GLU A 77 0.95 10.04 15.71
C GLU A 77 1.83 10.97 16.57
N LEU A 78 2.17 12.16 16.07
CA LEU A 78 2.90 13.18 16.84
C LEU A 78 2.04 13.79 17.96
N PHE A 79 0.72 13.87 17.78
CA PHE A 79 -0.17 14.46 18.80
C PHE A 79 -0.48 13.50 19.96
N ILE A 80 -0.48 12.18 19.73
CA ILE A 80 -0.79 11.19 20.79
C ILE A 80 0.39 11.02 21.77
N ASN A 81 1.63 11.26 21.35
CA ASN A 81 2.80 11.13 22.23
C ASN A 81 3.04 12.34 23.16
N MET A 82 2.35 13.48 22.98
CA MET A 82 2.47 14.63 23.89
C MET A 82 1.41 14.70 25.00
N ALA A 83 0.45 13.76 25.02
CA ALA A 83 -0.64 13.74 26.00
C ALA A 83 -0.45 12.67 27.11
N GLN A 84 0.78 12.19 27.33
CA GLN A 84 1.15 11.39 28.50
C GLN A 84 2.17 12.11 29.38
#